data_AF-A0AB34GIT3-F1
#
_entry.id   AF-A0AB34GIT3-F1
#
_cell.length_a   1.000
_cell.length_b   1.000
_cell.length_c   1.000
_cell.angle_alpha   90.00
_cell.angle_beta   90.00
_cell.angle_gamma   90.00
#
_symmetry.space_group_name_H-M   'P 1'
#
loop_
_entity.id
_entity.type
_entity.pdbx_description
1 polymer ?
#
loop_
_entity_poly.entity_id
_entity_poly.type
_entity_poly.pdbx_seq_one_letter_code
_entity_poly.pdbx_strand_id
1 'polypeptide(L)'
;MSKGLQLLRLHWSGRDLSQRAGMSLDVTPLRKARTSLETFRKVGIPIIAALLSLLTITAVAVLIKVVLDNYFLCGQPLHFIQRGQVCDGQQDCASGEDEQHCVKKFPDGPPVTVRLSRDRSTLQVLDLATKNWASACFDNFTEALAKTACGQMGYDRYPAQGSGGCHLTP
;
A
#
# COMPACT_ATOMS: atom_id res chain seq x y z
N MET A 1 -2.64 3.84 -58.99
CA MET A 1 -3.49 4.36 -57.89
C MET A 1 -2.65 5.36 -57.10
N SER A 2 -2.95 6.64 -57.31
CA SER A 2 -2.46 7.86 -56.63
C SER A 2 -3.04 7.94 -55.20
N LYS A 3 -2.55 8.69 -54.21
CA LYS A 3 -1.40 9.59 -53.97
C LYS A 3 -1.51 9.97 -52.48
N GLY A 4 -0.39 10.33 -51.84
CA GLY A 4 -0.39 10.96 -50.52
C GLY A 4 -0.48 12.50 -50.56
N LEU A 5 -0.57 13.05 -49.34
CA LEU A 5 -0.17 14.39 -48.85
C LEU A 5 -1.15 15.59 -48.93
N GLN A 6 -1.22 16.27 -47.78
CA GLN A 6 -1.30 17.74 -47.50
C GLN A 6 -2.63 18.45 -47.11
N LEU A 7 -2.45 19.31 -46.10
CA LEU A 7 -3.32 20.24 -45.35
C LEU A 7 -3.98 21.35 -46.20
N LEU A 8 -5.15 21.88 -45.76
CA LEU A 8 -5.31 23.29 -45.30
C LEU A 8 -6.73 23.63 -44.77
N ARG A 9 -6.76 24.62 -43.86
CA ARG A 9 -7.89 25.32 -43.19
C ARG A 9 -8.99 25.84 -44.11
N LEU A 10 -10.21 26.06 -43.58
CA LEU A 10 -11.04 27.30 -43.70
C LEU A 10 -12.11 27.29 -42.58
N HIS A 11 -12.10 28.22 -41.62
CA HIS A 11 -12.70 29.56 -41.64
C HIS A 11 -14.24 29.55 -41.56
N TRP A 12 -14.81 29.80 -40.38
CA TRP A 12 -16.23 30.10 -40.23
C TRP A 12 -16.45 31.61 -40.07
N SER A 13 -17.12 32.16 -41.09
CA SER A 13 -17.63 33.53 -41.20
C SER A 13 -19.12 33.55 -40.81
N GLY A 14 -19.58 34.67 -40.25
CA GLY A 14 -20.83 34.79 -39.51
C GLY A 14 -22.09 35.29 -40.26
N ARG A 15 -23.06 35.70 -39.42
CA ARG A 15 -24.34 36.44 -39.66
C ARG A 15 -25.47 35.63 -40.32
N ASP A 16 -26.76 35.77 -40.03
CA ASP A 16 -27.62 36.67 -39.23
C ASP A 16 -29.02 36.01 -39.12
N LEU A 17 -29.84 36.35 -38.11
CA LEU A 17 -31.26 36.72 -38.34
C LEU A 17 -31.89 37.47 -37.14
N SER A 18 -32.38 38.67 -37.45
CA SER A 18 -33.29 39.59 -36.74
C SER A 18 -34.65 38.92 -36.37
N GLN A 19 -35.54 39.33 -35.45
CA GLN A 19 -36.11 40.61 -35.01
C GLN A 19 -37.05 40.30 -33.80
N ARG A 20 -37.36 41.15 -32.79
CA ARG A 20 -38.38 42.23 -32.83
C ARG A 20 -38.53 42.88 -31.43
N ALA A 21 -39.06 44.11 -31.46
CA ALA A 21 -39.06 45.18 -30.45
C ALA A 21 -39.91 45.02 -29.17
N GLY A 22 -39.57 45.83 -28.16
CA GLY A 22 -40.41 46.22 -27.03
C GLY A 22 -39.66 47.04 -25.98
N MET A 23 -39.75 48.38 -26.04
CA MET A 23 -39.25 49.30 -25.00
C MET A 23 -40.14 49.22 -23.74
N SER A 24 -39.54 48.99 -22.58
CA SER A 24 -40.01 49.57 -21.33
C SER A 24 -38.85 49.74 -20.35
N LEU A 25 -38.97 50.80 -19.57
CA LEU A 25 -37.95 51.54 -18.85
C LEU A 25 -37.47 50.82 -17.57
N ASP A 26 -36.18 51.01 -17.29
CA ASP A 26 -35.52 50.99 -15.98
C ASP A 26 -35.35 49.65 -15.22
N VAL A 27 -34.20 49.01 -15.45
CA VAL A 27 -33.37 48.49 -14.34
C VAL A 27 -31.89 48.64 -14.74
N THR A 28 -31.20 49.62 -14.16
CA THR A 28 -29.74 49.48 -13.96
C THR A 28 -29.52 48.63 -12.70
N PRO A 29 -28.65 47.60 -12.73
CA PRO A 29 -27.21 47.88 -12.70
C PRO A 29 -26.35 46.88 -13.51
N LEU A 30 -26.20 47.08 -14.82
CA LEU A 30 -25.19 46.36 -15.63
C LEU A 30 -23.79 47.01 -15.59
N ARG A 31 -23.45 47.73 -14.50
CA ARG A 31 -22.11 48.30 -14.26
C ARG A 31 -21.38 47.61 -13.10
N LYS A 32 -22.08 46.90 -12.21
CA LYS A 32 -21.49 46.21 -11.04
C LYS A 32 -20.99 44.80 -11.35
N ALA A 33 -21.59 44.12 -12.34
CA ALA A 33 -21.14 42.80 -12.79
C ALA A 33 -19.83 42.84 -13.61
N ARG A 34 -19.58 43.92 -14.35
CA ARG A 34 -18.42 44.04 -15.27
C ARG A 34 -17.08 44.10 -14.54
N THR A 35 -17.01 44.86 -13.44
CA THR A 35 -15.81 44.93 -12.58
C THR A 35 -15.62 43.66 -11.75
N SER A 36 -16.72 43.04 -11.32
CA SER A 36 -16.71 41.77 -10.58
C SER A 36 -16.20 40.60 -11.44
N LEU A 37 -16.60 40.53 -12.71
CA LEU A 37 -16.18 39.47 -13.64
C LEU A 37 -14.72 39.63 -14.08
N GLU A 38 -14.23 40.86 -14.24
CA GLU A 38 -12.80 41.13 -14.50
C GLU A 38 -11.93 40.77 -13.28
N THR A 39 -12.41 41.02 -12.06
CA THR A 39 -11.72 40.64 -10.82
C THR A 39 -11.71 39.12 -10.63
N PHE A 40 -12.83 38.44 -10.91
CA PHE A 40 -12.91 36.97 -10.89
C PHE A 40 -12.01 36.32 -11.94
N ARG A 41 -11.85 36.94 -13.12
CA ARG A 41 -10.95 36.45 -14.15
C ARG A 41 -9.46 36.64 -13.80
N LYS A 42 -9.10 37.76 -13.17
CA LYS A 42 -7.71 38.08 -12.79
C LYS A 42 -7.26 37.35 -11.52
N VAL A 43 -8.17 37.14 -10.56
CA VAL A 43 -7.83 36.62 -9.22
C VAL A 43 -8.55 35.30 -8.92
N GLY A 44 -9.80 35.14 -9.35
CA GLY A 44 -10.59 33.92 -9.11
C GLY A 44 -10.08 32.71 -9.89
N ILE A 45 -9.80 32.85 -11.20
CA ILE A 45 -9.28 31.76 -12.04
C ILE A 45 -7.97 31.15 -11.49
N PRO A 46 -6.92 31.93 -11.15
CA PRO A 46 -5.69 31.33 -10.63
C PRO A 46 -5.89 30.64 -9.27
N ILE A 47 -6.75 31.17 -8.39
CA ILE A 47 -7.06 30.53 -7.10
C ILE A 47 -7.78 29.20 -7.32
N ILE A 48 -8.81 29.18 -8.17
CA ILE A 48 -9.55 27.96 -8.48
C ILE A 48 -8.62 26.92 -9.14
N ALA A 49 -7.77 27.35 -10.08
CA ALA A 49 -6.80 26.47 -10.70
C ALA A 49 -5.81 25.88 -9.68
N ALA A 50 -5.34 26.68 -8.72
CA ALA A 50 -4.45 26.22 -7.65
C ALA A 50 -5.15 25.24 -6.69
N LEU A 51 -6.43 25.47 -6.36
CA LEU A 51 -7.18 24.55 -5.51
C LEU A 51 -7.46 23.23 -6.23
N LEU A 52 -7.84 23.28 -7.50
CA LEU A 52 -8.05 22.08 -8.31
C LEU A 52 -6.76 21.29 -8.50
N SER A 53 -5.63 21.97 -8.74
CA SER A 53 -4.34 21.28 -8.84
C SER A 53 -3.92 20.65 -7.52
N LEU A 54 -4.15 21.31 -6.38
CA LEU A 54 -3.85 20.74 -5.08
C LEU A 54 -4.69 19.49 -4.80
N LEU A 55 -5.98 19.52 -5.13
CA LEU A 55 -6.90 18.39 -4.98
C LEU A 55 -6.49 17.21 -5.86
N THR A 56 -6.14 17.45 -7.12
CA THR A 56 -5.71 16.38 -8.03
C THR A 56 -4.38 15.77 -7.59
N ILE A 57 -3.40 16.59 -7.18
CA ILE A 57 -2.12 16.11 -6.64
C ILE A 57 -2.34 15.24 -5.40
N THR A 58 -3.19 15.67 -4.48
CA THR A 58 -3.49 14.91 -3.26
C THR A 58 -4.15 13.58 -3.58
N ALA A 59 -5.13 13.56 -4.49
CA ALA A 59 -5.79 12.34 -4.92
C ALA A 59 -4.81 11.36 -5.59
N VAL A 60 -3.92 11.85 -6.47
CA VAL A 60 -2.88 11.05 -7.11
C VAL A 60 -1.90 10.50 -6.08
N ALA A 61 -1.47 11.29 -5.10
CA ALA A 61 -0.57 10.83 -4.04
C ALA A 61 -1.19 9.72 -3.18
N VAL A 62 -2.46 9.86 -2.81
CA VAL A 62 -3.20 8.83 -2.07
C VAL A 62 -3.35 7.56 -2.92
N LEU A 63 -3.69 7.71 -4.21
CA LEU A 63 -3.80 6.57 -5.12
C LEU A 63 -2.47 5.82 -5.24
N ILE A 64 -1.36 6.53 -5.45
CA ILE A 64 -0.02 5.96 -5.49
C ILE A 64 0.28 5.22 -4.19
N LYS A 65 0.02 5.84 -3.04
CA LYS A 65 0.23 5.20 -1.74
C LYS A 65 -0.55 3.89 -1.62
N VAL A 66 -1.84 3.89 -1.92
CA VAL A 66 -2.69 2.68 -1.87
C VAL A 66 -2.14 1.59 -2.79
N VAL A 67 -1.65 1.94 -3.99
CA VAL A 67 -1.05 0.96 -4.90
C VAL A 67 0.25 0.39 -4.31
N LEU A 68 1.17 1.20 -3.80
CA LEU A 68 2.41 0.67 -3.20
C LEU A 68 2.19 -0.10 -1.88
N ASP A 69 1.11 0.19 -1.16
CA ASP A 69 0.73 -0.56 0.04
C ASP A 69 0.11 -1.93 -0.29
N ASN A 70 -0.54 -2.10 -1.44
CA ASN A 70 -1.23 -3.35 -1.79
C ASN A 70 -0.48 -4.23 -2.79
N TYR A 71 0.47 -3.67 -3.55
CA TYR A 71 1.21 -4.39 -4.59
C TYR A 71 2.70 -4.44 -4.29
N PHE A 72 3.33 -5.54 -4.69
CA PHE A 72 4.78 -5.73 -4.69
C PHE A 72 5.28 -5.72 -6.14
N LEU A 73 6.46 -5.14 -6.35
CA LEU A 73 7.08 -5.03 -7.67
C LEU A 73 8.24 -6.02 -7.77
N CYS A 74 8.09 -6.99 -8.67
CA CYS A 74 9.17 -7.89 -9.06
C CYS A 74 10.28 -7.12 -9.79
N GLY A 75 11.52 -7.52 -9.53
CA GLY A 75 12.68 -7.17 -10.34
C GLY A 75 12.57 -7.82 -11.72
N GLN A 76 13.19 -7.16 -12.70
CA GLN A 76 13.02 -7.37 -14.14
C GLN A 76 12.66 -8.82 -14.58
N PRO A 77 11.62 -8.99 -15.42
CA PRO A 77 10.70 -7.97 -15.94
C PRO A 77 9.84 -7.36 -14.83
N LEU A 78 9.51 -6.07 -14.97
CA LEU A 78 8.60 -5.35 -14.06
C LEU A 78 7.24 -6.06 -14.05
N HIS A 79 7.01 -6.87 -13.01
CA HIS A 79 5.79 -7.63 -12.80
C HIS A 79 5.16 -7.19 -11.47
N PHE A 80 3.83 -7.02 -11.46
CA PHE A 80 3.09 -6.57 -10.30
C PHE A 80 2.36 -7.76 -9.69
N ILE A 81 2.67 -8.08 -8.44
CA ILE A 81 1.97 -9.10 -7.66
C ILE A 81 1.26 -8.44 -6.48
N GLN A 82 0.20 -9.05 -5.98
CA GLN A 82 -0.43 -8.59 -4.76
C GLN A 82 0.49 -8.86 -3.57
N ARG A 83 0.49 -8.00 -2.54
CA ARG A 83 1.28 -8.26 -1.33
C ARG A 83 0.93 -9.59 -0.64
N GLY A 84 -0.26 -10.13 -0.85
CA GLY A 84 -0.66 -11.43 -0.34
C GLY A 84 0.05 -12.62 -0.99
N GLN A 85 0.66 -12.41 -2.16
CA GLN A 85 1.42 -13.41 -2.91
C GLN A 85 2.92 -13.40 -2.56
N VAL A 86 3.36 -12.44 -1.74
CA VAL A 86 4.74 -12.41 -1.25
C VAL A 86 4.84 -13.39 -0.09
N CYS A 87 5.75 -14.36 -0.17
CA CYS A 87 5.94 -15.41 0.83
C CYS A 87 4.75 -16.36 0.96
N ASP A 88 4.06 -16.65 -0.15
CA ASP A 88 2.96 -17.60 -0.18
C ASP A 88 3.39 -19.03 -0.57
N GLY A 89 4.68 -19.21 -0.85
CA GLY A 89 5.28 -20.49 -1.25
C GLY A 89 5.17 -20.78 -2.74
N GLN A 90 4.62 -19.86 -3.54
CA GLN A 90 4.59 -19.92 -5.00
C GLN A 90 5.55 -18.89 -5.60
N GLN A 91 6.31 -19.30 -6.61
CA GLN A 91 7.16 -18.37 -7.35
C GLN A 91 6.32 -17.60 -8.38
N ASP A 92 5.87 -16.40 -8.02
CA ASP A 92 5.12 -15.50 -8.87
C ASP A 92 6.01 -14.48 -9.60
N CYS A 93 7.17 -14.14 -9.04
CA CYS A 93 8.18 -13.38 -9.76
C CYS A 93 9.10 -14.28 -10.60
N ALA A 94 9.49 -13.82 -11.79
CA ALA A 94 10.38 -14.58 -12.70
C ALA A 94 11.73 -14.93 -12.05
N SER A 95 12.22 -14.05 -11.17
CA SER A 95 13.46 -14.23 -10.41
C SER A 95 13.25 -14.92 -9.06
N GLY A 96 12.00 -15.20 -8.64
CA GLY A 96 11.66 -15.73 -7.32
C GLY A 96 12.00 -14.82 -6.14
N GLU A 97 12.13 -13.52 -6.38
CA GLU A 97 12.48 -12.56 -5.35
C GLU A 97 11.39 -12.34 -4.29
N ASP A 98 10.14 -12.67 -4.65
CA ASP A 98 8.98 -12.77 -3.78
C ASP A 98 9.14 -13.84 -2.67
N GLU A 99 9.94 -14.88 -2.93
CA GLU A 99 10.12 -16.02 -2.01
C GLU A 99 11.51 -16.08 -1.34
N GLN A 100 12.48 -15.26 -1.78
CA GLN A 100 13.87 -15.34 -1.31
C GLN A 100 14.13 -14.69 0.05
N HIS A 101 13.36 -13.66 0.43
CA HIS A 101 13.59 -12.87 1.64
C HIS A 101 12.42 -12.95 2.63
N CYS A 102 11.85 -14.14 2.75
CA CYS A 102 10.74 -14.40 3.65
C CYS A 102 11.22 -14.54 5.08
N VAL A 103 11.16 -13.44 5.82
CA VAL A 103 11.19 -13.51 7.28
C VAL A 103 9.90 -14.22 7.68
N LYS A 104 10.01 -15.40 8.29
CA LYS A 104 8.85 -16.03 8.93
C LYS A 104 8.24 -14.98 9.84
N LYS A 105 7.03 -14.54 9.49
CA LYS A 105 6.26 -13.74 10.41
C LYS A 105 6.03 -14.64 11.62
N PHE A 106 6.66 -14.28 12.74
CA PHE A 106 6.23 -14.79 14.03
C PHE A 106 4.73 -14.60 14.06
N PRO A 107 3.95 -15.66 14.35
CA PRO A 107 2.51 -15.55 14.30
C PRO A 107 2.11 -14.33 15.13
N ASP A 108 1.21 -13.49 14.60
CA ASP A 108 0.41 -12.51 15.35
C ASP A 108 -0.54 -13.24 16.32
N GLY A 109 -0.05 -14.31 16.94
CA GLY A 109 -0.72 -15.17 17.88
C GLY A 109 -0.51 -14.67 19.30
N PRO A 110 -1.09 -15.38 20.28
CA PRO A 110 -0.91 -15.10 21.69
C PRO A 110 0.58 -14.92 22.01
N PRO A 111 0.94 -14.06 22.98
CA PRO A 111 2.33 -13.80 23.33
C PRO A 111 3.06 -15.13 23.49
N VAL A 112 4.18 -15.27 22.77
CA VAL A 112 5.00 -16.48 22.78
C VAL A 112 5.26 -16.85 24.24
N THR A 113 4.66 -17.95 24.69
CA THR A 113 4.67 -18.37 26.10
C THR A 113 5.98 -19.05 26.49
N VAL A 114 6.92 -19.18 25.56
CA VAL A 114 8.15 -19.94 25.75
C VAL A 114 9.34 -19.14 25.21
N ARG A 115 10.38 -18.97 26.03
CA ARG A 115 11.62 -18.30 25.63
C ARG A 115 12.84 -19.02 26.19
N LEU A 116 14.02 -18.68 25.69
CA LEU A 116 15.29 -19.08 26.30
C LEU A 116 15.83 -17.94 27.17
N SER A 117 16.32 -18.27 28.37
CA SER A 117 17.02 -17.32 29.22
C SER A 117 18.33 -16.87 28.57
N ARG A 118 18.65 -15.58 28.65
CA ARG A 118 19.82 -15.00 27.98
C ARG A 118 21.16 -15.49 28.55
N ASP A 119 21.19 -15.81 29.84
CA ASP A 119 22.39 -16.13 30.62
C ASP A 119 22.75 -17.62 30.58
N ARG A 120 21.74 -18.50 30.54
CA ARG A 120 21.93 -19.96 30.70
C ARG A 120 21.29 -20.80 29.61
N SER A 121 20.68 -20.16 28.60
CA SER A 121 19.91 -20.84 27.55
C SER A 121 18.86 -21.80 28.11
N THR A 122 18.37 -21.53 29.33
CA THR A 122 17.38 -22.37 30.01
C THR A 122 15.99 -22.03 29.48
N LEU A 123 15.19 -23.05 29.19
CA LEU A 123 13.81 -22.89 28.74
C LEU A 123 12.97 -22.23 29.84
N GLN A 124 12.26 -21.17 29.50
CA GLN A 124 11.36 -20.44 30.39
C GLN A 124 9.96 -20.42 29.81
N VAL A 125 8.97 -20.64 30.67
CA VAL A 125 7.55 -20.59 30.33
C VAL A 125 6.91 -19.38 31.02
N LEU A 126 6.09 -18.64 30.29
CA LEU A 126 5.30 -17.53 30.81
C LEU A 126 4.02 -18.07 31.46
N ASP A 127 3.86 -17.80 32.75
CA ASP A 127 2.57 -17.94 33.40
C ASP A 127 1.67 -16.77 33.00
N LEU A 128 0.53 -17.06 32.36
CA LEU A 128 -0.40 -16.03 31.89
C LEU A 128 -1.20 -15.37 33.02
N ALA A 129 -1.36 -16.04 34.16
CA ALA A 129 -2.10 -15.54 35.32
C ALA A 129 -1.23 -14.57 36.13
N THR A 130 0.03 -14.95 36.39
CA THR A 130 0.96 -14.13 37.18
C THR A 130 1.86 -13.21 36.35
N LYS A 131 1.89 -13.39 35.02
CA LYS A 131 2.80 -12.71 34.07
C LYS A 131 4.29 -12.89 34.41
N ASN A 132 4.62 -13.94 35.15
CA ASN A 132 5.99 -14.27 35.54
C ASN A 132 6.57 -15.38 34.66
N TRP A 133 7.88 -15.34 34.49
CA TRP A 133 8.63 -16.36 33.77
C TRP A 133 9.20 -17.39 34.74
N ALA A 134 8.90 -18.66 34.51
CA ALA A 134 9.40 -19.78 35.30
C ALA A 134 10.33 -20.66 34.44
N SER A 135 11.42 -21.15 35.02
CA SER A 135 12.30 -22.12 34.35
C SER A 135 11.64 -23.50 34.27
N ALA A 136 11.72 -24.14 33.12
CA ALA A 136 11.31 -25.53 32.98
C ALA A 136 12.28 -26.44 33.74
N CYS A 137 11.74 -27.42 34.45
CA CYS A 137 12.53 -28.47 35.10
C CYS A 137 12.95 -29.53 34.07
N PHE A 138 14.07 -30.19 34.32
CA PHE A 138 14.55 -31.30 33.50
C PHE A 138 13.74 -32.59 33.73
N ASP A 139 13.21 -32.78 34.94
CA ASP A 139 12.43 -33.96 35.30
C ASP A 139 11.18 -34.08 34.42
N ASN A 140 11.00 -35.23 33.77
CA ASN A 140 9.93 -35.50 32.81
C ASN A 140 9.91 -34.57 31.57
N PHE A 141 11.03 -33.91 31.23
CA PHE A 141 11.14 -33.18 29.97
C PHE A 141 11.29 -34.16 28.79
N THR A 142 10.19 -34.42 28.09
CA THR A 142 10.14 -35.36 26.96
C THR A 142 10.48 -34.69 25.62
N GLU A 143 10.87 -35.49 24.64
CA GLU A 143 11.10 -35.03 23.26
C GLU A 143 9.86 -34.36 22.65
N ALA A 144 8.66 -34.83 23.01
CA ALA A 144 7.41 -34.22 22.58
C ALA A 144 7.28 -32.77 23.10
N LEU A 145 7.63 -32.53 24.36
CA LEU A 145 7.64 -31.18 24.95
C LEU A 145 8.70 -30.29 24.30
N ALA A 146 9.88 -30.85 24.00
CA ALA A 146 10.93 -30.13 23.28
C ALA A 146 10.47 -29.69 21.89
N LYS A 147 9.79 -30.58 21.14
CA LYS A 147 9.23 -30.27 19.83
C LYS A 147 8.17 -29.17 19.91
N THR A 148 7.29 -29.21 20.89
CA THR A 148 6.30 -28.15 21.13
C THR A 148 6.99 -26.81 21.44
N ALA A 149 7.99 -26.81 22.31
CA ALA A 149 8.75 -25.61 22.67
C ALA A 149 9.47 -24.99 21.45
N CYS A 150 10.14 -25.81 20.64
CA CYS A 150 10.78 -25.36 19.40
C CYS A 150 9.76 -24.76 18.42
N GLY A 151 8.60 -25.38 18.26
CA GLY A 151 7.52 -24.86 17.41
C GLY A 151 7.00 -23.50 17.88
N GLN A 152 6.82 -23.33 19.20
CA GLN A 152 6.40 -22.04 19.78
C GLN A 152 7.47 -20.94 19.62
N MET A 153 8.74 -21.30 19.49
CA MET A 153 9.85 -20.38 19.20
C MET A 153 10.08 -20.16 17.69
N GLY A 154 9.30 -20.79 16.81
CA GLY A 154 9.36 -20.59 15.35
C GLY A 154 10.26 -21.57 14.57
N TYR A 155 10.70 -22.66 15.20
CA TYR A 155 11.51 -23.71 14.57
C TYR A 155 10.65 -24.87 14.06
N ASP A 156 10.93 -25.36 12.84
CA ASP A 156 10.12 -26.41 12.20
C ASP A 156 10.55 -27.83 12.58
N ARG A 157 11.78 -28.01 13.09
CA ARG A 157 12.33 -29.32 13.41
C ARG A 157 13.07 -29.33 14.75
N TYR A 158 12.79 -30.37 15.54
CA TYR A 158 13.67 -30.89 16.58
C TYR A 158 14.34 -32.14 15.99
N PRO A 159 15.67 -32.25 15.92
CA PRO A 159 16.33 -33.42 15.38
C PRO A 159 16.07 -34.60 16.30
N ALA A 160 15.45 -35.65 15.74
CA ALA A 160 15.12 -36.90 16.42
C ALA A 160 16.35 -37.76 16.82
N GLN A 161 17.56 -37.18 16.80
CA GLN A 161 18.81 -37.90 17.04
C GLN A 161 19.78 -37.06 17.87
N GLY A 162 19.65 -37.21 19.20
CA GLY A 162 20.76 -37.13 20.16
C GLY A 162 21.47 -35.79 20.37
N SER A 163 21.04 -34.69 19.75
CA SER A 163 21.77 -33.41 19.77
C SER A 163 21.02 -32.22 20.39
N GLY A 164 19.77 -32.40 20.82
CA GLY A 164 19.13 -31.51 21.81
C GLY A 164 18.84 -30.05 21.41
N GLY A 165 18.81 -29.69 20.11
CA GLY A 165 18.65 -28.30 19.67
C GLY A 165 17.51 -28.08 18.66
N CYS A 166 16.92 -26.88 18.63
CA CYS A 166 15.96 -26.51 17.59
C CYS A 166 16.68 -26.07 16.29
N HIS A 167 16.23 -26.54 15.12
CA HIS A 167 16.79 -26.15 13.83
C HIS A 167 15.76 -25.44 12.94
N LEU A 168 16.19 -24.38 12.24
CA LEU A 168 15.44 -23.77 11.15
C LEU A 168 15.67 -24.59 9.88
N THR A 169 14.61 -24.90 9.15
CA THR A 169 14.74 -25.47 7.80
C THR A 169 15.30 -24.38 6.87
N PRO A 170 16.28 -24.71 6.00
CA PRO A 170 16.69 -23.81 4.92
C PRO A 170 15.55 -23.55 3.94
#